data_AF-A0A9E3LJ30-F1
#
_entry.id   AF-A0A9E3LJ30-F1
#
_cell.length_a   1.000
_cell.length_b   1.000
_cell.length_c   1.000
_cell.angle_alpha   90.00
_cell.angle_beta   90.00
_cell.angle_gamma   90.00
#
_symmetry.space_group_name_H-M   'P 1'
#
loop_
_entity.id
_entity.type
_entity.pdbx_description
1 polymer ?
#
loop_
_entity_poly.entity_id
_entity_poly.type
_entity_poly.pdbx_seq_one_letter_code
_entity_poly.pdbx_strand_id
1 'polypeptide(L)'
;HKAVMGMTADARLLDATGVRWRELDAGCCGLAGAFGFEAGEKAELSVAIGESRLLPAIRALPADTLLLVDGFSCRTQIEHLQDVRRPLHLAELLLAAVRGGEPGDRTARRPATGVTARDARTLAAGAAALGLATALVRLAVRSARRRRRVVPSPVPDTRRSVR
;
A
#
# COMPACT_ATOMS: atom_id res chain seq x y z
N HIS A 1 5.50 9.19 -17.14
CA HIS A 1 4.05 8.95 -17.00
C HIS A 1 3.38 9.05 -18.36
N LYS A 2 2.77 10.19 -18.72
CA LYS A 2 1.97 10.39 -19.95
C LYS A 2 2.66 9.94 -21.24
N ALA A 3 3.92 10.33 -21.46
CA ALA A 3 4.64 10.04 -22.71
C ALA A 3 4.86 8.54 -22.97
N VAL A 4 4.85 7.70 -21.92
CA VAL A 4 5.12 6.25 -22.02
C VAL A 4 3.87 5.42 -21.77
N MET A 5 3.08 5.79 -20.76
CA MET A 5 1.90 5.02 -20.31
C MET A 5 0.58 5.57 -20.84
N GLY A 6 0.58 6.73 -21.50
CA GLY A 6 -0.63 7.44 -21.89
C GLY A 6 -1.42 7.97 -20.69
N MET A 7 -2.68 8.33 -20.92
CA MET A 7 -3.63 8.83 -19.91
C MET A 7 -4.91 7.99 -19.85
N THR A 8 -5.03 6.91 -20.65
CA THR A 8 -6.29 6.17 -20.80
C THR A 8 -6.80 5.59 -19.48
N ALA A 9 -5.91 5.06 -18.65
CA ALA A 9 -6.28 4.52 -17.34
C ALA A 9 -6.69 5.64 -16.37
N ASP A 10 -5.91 6.72 -16.31
CA ASP A 10 -6.17 7.89 -15.48
C ASP A 10 -7.52 8.54 -15.85
N ALA A 11 -7.78 8.72 -17.15
CA ALA A 11 -9.03 9.25 -17.68
C ALA A 11 -10.24 8.41 -17.26
N ARG A 12 -10.17 7.08 -17.40
CA ARG A 12 -11.25 6.18 -16.97
C ARG A 12 -11.52 6.28 -15.47
N LEU A 13 -10.48 6.44 -14.65
CA LEU A 13 -10.64 6.62 -13.21
C LEU A 13 -11.28 7.96 -12.88
N LEU A 14 -10.84 9.04 -13.53
CA LEU A 14 -11.42 10.37 -13.36
C LEU A 14 -12.90 10.39 -13.78
N ASP A 15 -13.24 9.83 -14.95
CA ASP A 15 -14.62 9.70 -15.42
C ASP A 15 -15.49 8.93 -14.42
N ALA A 16 -14.97 7.84 -13.84
CA ALA A 16 -15.68 7.05 -12.84
C ALA A 16 -15.92 7.79 -11.51
N THR A 17 -15.15 8.84 -11.21
CA THR A 17 -15.37 9.67 -10.02
C THR A 17 -16.44 10.75 -10.21
N GLY A 18 -16.87 11.01 -11.45
CA GLY A 18 -17.83 12.07 -11.77
C GLY A 18 -17.27 13.49 -11.66
N VAL A 19 -15.96 13.65 -11.45
CA VAL A 19 -15.32 14.97 -11.45
C VAL A 19 -15.25 15.54 -12.87
N ARG A 20 -15.41 16.86 -12.99
CA ARG A 20 -15.12 17.55 -14.25
C ARG A 20 -13.61 17.69 -14.38
N TRP A 21 -13.06 17.13 -15.45
CA TRP A 21 -11.64 17.23 -15.74
C TRP A 21 -11.41 17.61 -17.20
N ARG A 22 -10.26 18.19 -17.48
CA ARG A 22 -9.73 18.32 -18.85
C ARG A 22 -8.24 18.06 -18.82
N GLU A 23 -7.72 17.51 -19.90
CA GLU A 23 -6.29 17.48 -20.12
C GLU A 23 -5.78 18.89 -20.44
N LEU A 24 -4.69 19.28 -19.79
CA LEU A 24 -4.03 20.56 -20.08
C LEU A 24 -3.05 20.34 -21.24
N ASP A 25 -3.23 21.09 -22.34
CA ASP A 25 -2.27 21.13 -23.43
C ASP A 25 -1.05 21.97 -23.03
N ALA A 26 -0.15 21.32 -22.28
CA ALA A 26 0.93 21.98 -21.57
C ALA A 26 2.33 21.68 -22.11
N GLY A 27 2.44 20.79 -23.12
CA GLY A 27 3.73 20.32 -23.61
C GLY A 27 4.56 19.55 -22.56
N CYS A 28 5.88 19.57 -22.71
CA CYS A 28 6.82 18.99 -21.74
C CYS A 28 7.03 19.95 -20.56
N CYS A 29 7.27 19.41 -19.36
CA CYS A 29 7.64 20.24 -18.20
C CYS A 29 9.07 20.79 -18.25
N GLY A 30 9.94 20.21 -19.07
CA GLY A 30 11.36 20.57 -19.14
C GLY A 30 12.26 19.72 -18.25
N LEU A 31 11.70 18.91 -17.33
CA LEU A 31 12.47 18.04 -16.46
C LEU A 31 12.38 16.56 -16.88
N ALA A 32 13.52 15.99 -17.28
CA ALA A 32 13.68 14.56 -17.55
C ALA A 32 14.84 14.01 -16.70
N GLY A 33 14.52 13.29 -15.62
CA GLY A 33 15.54 12.77 -14.70
C GLY A 33 16.37 13.90 -14.07
N ALA A 34 17.70 13.76 -14.10
CA ALA A 34 18.64 14.75 -13.56
C ALA A 34 18.89 15.96 -14.47
N PHE A 35 18.38 15.94 -15.71
CA PHE A 35 18.69 16.94 -16.75
C PHE A 35 18.57 18.40 -16.26
N GLY A 36 17.49 18.73 -15.57
CA GLY A 36 17.23 20.10 -15.08
C GLY A 36 18.02 20.50 -13.83
N PHE A 37 18.82 19.59 -13.26
CA PHE A 37 19.71 19.85 -12.13
C PHE A 37 21.18 19.89 -12.53
N GLU A 38 21.51 19.56 -13.78
CA GLU A 38 22.87 19.67 -14.30
C GLU A 38 23.21 21.14 -14.55
N ALA A 39 24.31 21.60 -13.96
CA ALA A 39 24.73 22.99 -14.04
C ALA A 39 24.98 23.46 -15.48
N GLY A 40 24.78 24.76 -15.71
CA GLY A 40 24.95 25.41 -17.00
C GLY A 40 23.71 25.32 -17.89
N GLU A 41 23.92 25.18 -19.19
CA GLU A 41 22.89 25.33 -20.23
C GLU A 41 21.71 24.34 -20.09
N LYS A 42 21.92 23.17 -19.47
CA LYS A 42 20.86 22.17 -19.28
C LYS A 42 19.80 22.62 -18.25
N ALA A 43 20.24 23.21 -17.14
CA ALA A 43 19.33 23.80 -16.17
C ALA A 43 18.53 24.95 -16.79
N GLU A 44 19.20 25.85 -17.52
CA GLU A 44 18.55 26.97 -18.19
C GLU A 44 17.53 26.50 -19.24
N LEU A 45 17.90 25.50 -20.05
CA LEU A 45 17.00 24.92 -21.05
C LEU A 45 15.80 24.19 -20.41
N SER A 46 16.02 23.48 -19.31
CA SER A 46 14.94 22.85 -18.52
C SER A 46 13.91 23.90 -18.07
N VAL A 47 14.38 25.01 -17.50
CA VAL A 47 13.52 26.12 -17.07
C VAL A 47 12.80 26.75 -18.26
N ALA A 48 13.53 27.05 -19.35
CA ALA A 48 12.96 27.63 -20.55
C ALA A 48 11.84 26.76 -21.17
N ILE A 49 12.01 25.43 -21.19
CA ILE A 49 10.96 24.51 -21.63
C ILE A 49 9.74 24.59 -20.70
N GLY A 50 9.92 24.59 -19.40
CA GLY A 50 8.83 24.71 -18.43
C GLY A 50 8.02 26.01 -18.59
N GLU A 51 8.72 27.13 -18.81
CA GLU A 51 8.12 28.45 -19.03
C GLU A 51 7.50 28.62 -20.43
N SER A 52 7.85 27.77 -21.40
CA SER A 52 7.36 27.90 -22.78
C SER A 52 5.84 27.75 -22.91
N ARG A 53 5.23 26.83 -22.14
CA ARG A 53 3.78 26.54 -22.19
C ARG A 53 3.21 26.09 -20.85
N LEU A 54 3.86 25.16 -20.15
CA LEU A 54 3.32 24.53 -18.95
C LEU A 54 3.03 25.53 -17.84
N LEU A 55 4.02 26.30 -17.42
CA LEU A 55 3.88 27.22 -16.29
C LEU A 55 2.89 28.36 -16.57
N PRO A 56 2.89 29.02 -17.75
CA PRO A 56 1.84 29.96 -18.12
C PRO A 56 0.44 29.34 -18.08
N ALA A 57 0.27 28.13 -18.62
CA ALA A 57 -1.02 27.45 -18.64
C ALA A 57 -1.53 27.14 -17.23
N ILE A 58 -0.65 26.74 -16.30
CA ILE A 58 -1.02 26.53 -14.88
C ILE A 58 -1.38 27.84 -14.18
N ARG A 59 -0.60 28.91 -14.41
CA ARG A 59 -0.85 30.23 -13.80
C ARG A 59 -2.18 30.82 -14.26
N ALA A 60 -2.64 30.49 -15.47
CA ALA A 60 -3.92 30.92 -16.01
C ALA A 60 -5.15 30.12 -15.50
N LEU A 61 -4.96 29.03 -14.74
CA LEU A 61 -6.08 28.23 -14.23
C LEU A 61 -6.83 28.96 -13.10
N PRO A 62 -8.17 28.85 -13.03
CA PRO A 62 -8.97 29.34 -11.91
C PRO A 62 -8.45 28.84 -10.56
N ALA A 63 -8.50 29.69 -9.53
CA ALA A 63 -7.90 29.43 -8.22
C ALA A 63 -8.39 28.11 -7.58
N ASP A 64 -9.65 27.74 -7.79
CA ASP A 64 -10.32 26.54 -7.29
C ASP A 64 -10.05 25.27 -8.12
N THR A 65 -9.29 25.37 -9.22
CA THR A 65 -8.95 24.21 -10.05
C THR A 65 -7.85 23.38 -9.40
N LEU A 66 -8.11 22.08 -9.19
CA LEU A 66 -7.11 21.11 -8.79
C LEU A 66 -6.14 20.80 -9.95
N LEU A 67 -4.85 20.71 -9.66
CA LEU A 67 -3.82 20.37 -10.64
C LEU A 67 -3.37 18.93 -10.46
N LEU A 68 -3.72 18.05 -11.40
CA LEU A 68 -3.37 16.64 -11.37
C LEU A 68 -2.09 16.37 -12.18
N VAL A 69 -1.05 15.85 -11.53
CA VAL A 69 0.26 15.56 -12.14
C VAL A 69 0.88 14.32 -11.51
N ASP A 70 0.78 13.18 -12.19
CA ASP A 70 1.31 11.91 -11.67
C ASP A 70 2.83 11.76 -11.90
N GLY A 71 3.34 12.34 -12.99
CA GLY A 71 4.74 12.27 -13.35
C GLY A 71 5.64 12.94 -12.30
N PHE A 72 6.56 12.15 -11.70
CA PHE A 72 7.51 12.64 -10.71
C PHE A 72 8.26 13.88 -11.18
N SER A 73 8.91 13.82 -12.35
CA SER A 73 9.66 14.97 -12.88
C SER A 73 8.77 16.19 -13.16
N CYS A 74 7.56 15.99 -13.69
CA CYS A 74 6.64 17.11 -13.92
C CYS A 74 6.23 17.78 -12.61
N ARG A 75 5.89 16.98 -11.58
CA ARG A 75 5.55 17.50 -10.25
C ARG A 75 6.74 18.26 -9.64
N THR A 76 7.92 17.65 -9.63
CA THR A 76 9.14 18.27 -9.10
C THR A 76 9.44 19.60 -9.79
N GLN A 77 9.34 19.66 -11.11
CA GLN A 77 9.58 20.90 -11.86
C GLN A 77 8.56 21.99 -11.51
N ILE A 78 7.28 21.65 -11.45
CA ILE A 78 6.23 22.60 -11.09
C ILE A 78 6.47 23.11 -9.67
N GLU A 79 6.72 22.22 -8.71
CA GLU A 79 7.04 22.59 -7.32
C GLU A 79 8.34 23.43 -7.20
N HIS A 80 9.28 23.28 -8.13
CA HIS A 80 10.54 24.05 -8.12
C HIS A 80 10.38 25.45 -8.73
N LEU A 81 9.48 25.64 -9.70
CA LEU A 81 9.39 26.87 -10.51
C LEU A 81 8.20 27.77 -10.19
N GLN A 82 7.27 27.33 -9.33
CA GLN A 82 6.16 28.17 -8.86
C GLN A 82 5.53 27.66 -7.56
N ASP A 83 4.97 28.59 -6.79
CA ASP A 83 4.28 28.32 -5.51
C ASP A 83 2.78 28.63 -5.54
N VAL A 84 2.21 28.83 -6.73
CA VAL A 84 0.81 29.21 -6.94
C VAL A 84 -0.14 28.05 -6.68
N ARG A 85 0.21 26.85 -7.14
CA ARG A 85 -0.67 25.69 -7.05
C ARG A 85 0.12 24.41 -6.91
N ARG A 86 -0.18 23.68 -5.84
CA ARG A 86 0.41 22.39 -5.59
C ARG A 86 -0.15 21.33 -6.57
N PRO A 87 0.72 20.60 -7.29
CA PRO A 87 0.31 19.41 -8.04
C PRO A 87 -0.05 18.23 -7.12
N LEU A 88 -1.12 17.53 -7.46
CA LEU A 88 -1.61 16.32 -6.79
C LEU A 88 -1.35 15.08 -7.64
N HIS A 89 -1.03 13.96 -7.00
CA HIS A 89 -1.10 12.65 -7.64
C HIS A 89 -2.55 12.14 -7.65
N LEU A 90 -2.97 11.38 -8.66
CA LEU A 90 -4.30 10.80 -8.79
C LEU A 90 -4.68 9.98 -7.56
N ALA A 91 -3.73 9.20 -7.03
CA ALA A 91 -3.88 8.49 -5.77
C ALA A 91 -4.24 9.41 -4.58
N GLU A 92 -3.72 10.63 -4.49
CA GLU A 92 -4.09 11.59 -3.43
C GLU A 92 -5.53 12.07 -3.61
N LEU A 93 -5.94 12.36 -4.85
CA LEU A 93 -7.30 12.75 -5.18
C LEU A 93 -8.31 11.63 -4.85
N LEU A 94 -8.04 10.40 -5.31
CA LEU A 94 -8.89 9.25 -5.05
C LEU A 94 -8.98 8.91 -3.57
N LEU A 95 -7.86 9.04 -2.84
CA LEU A 95 -7.85 8.82 -1.40
C LEU A 95 -8.72 9.84 -0.66
N ALA A 96 -8.65 11.11 -1.05
CA ALA A 96 -9.49 12.16 -0.50
C ALA A 96 -10.98 11.88 -0.77
N ALA A 97 -11.32 11.49 -1.99
CA ALA A 97 -12.68 11.09 -2.37
C ALA A 97 -13.19 9.90 -1.54
N VAL A 98 -12.37 8.86 -1.34
CA VAL A 98 -12.72 7.68 -0.52
C VAL A 98 -12.91 8.04 0.96
N ARG A 99 -12.14 8.99 1.47
CA ARG A 99 -12.22 9.44 2.87
C ARG A 99 -13.25 10.53 3.12
N GLY A 100 -13.80 11.14 2.08
CA GLY A 100 -14.62 12.35 2.19
C GLY A 100 -13.83 13.55 2.74
N GLY A 101 -12.52 13.61 2.47
CA GLY A 101 -11.63 14.70 2.91
C GLY A 101 -11.17 15.58 1.76
N GLU A 102 -10.41 16.63 2.08
CA GLU A 102 -9.85 17.55 1.08
C GLU A 102 -8.63 16.93 0.35
N PRO A 103 -8.57 17.03 -0.99
CA PRO A 103 -7.44 16.55 -1.78
C PRO A 103 -6.11 17.19 -1.35
N GLY A 104 -5.11 16.35 -1.06
CA GLY A 104 -3.77 16.80 -0.68
C GLY A 104 -3.58 17.07 0.81
N ASP A 105 -4.59 16.84 1.65
CA ASP A 105 -4.42 16.83 3.10
C ASP A 105 -3.55 15.64 3.54
N ARG A 106 -2.29 15.93 3.84
CA ARG A 106 -1.32 14.95 4.37
C ARG A 106 -1.43 14.77 5.88
N THR A 107 -2.18 15.63 6.57
CA THR A 107 -2.48 15.50 8.00
C THR A 107 -3.56 14.46 8.26
N ALA A 108 -4.34 14.11 7.23
CA ALA A 108 -5.28 13.00 7.23
C ALA A 108 -4.54 11.71 7.58
N ARG A 109 -4.54 11.40 8.88
CA ARG A 109 -3.89 10.24 9.52
C ARG A 109 -4.03 9.02 8.62
N ARG A 110 -2.91 8.32 8.36
CA ARG A 110 -2.97 7.00 7.72
C ARG A 110 -4.04 6.21 8.47
N PRO A 111 -5.10 5.68 7.81
CA PRO A 111 -6.04 4.81 8.49
C PRO A 111 -5.15 3.77 9.15
N ALA A 112 -5.39 3.52 10.44
CA ALA A 112 -4.78 2.37 11.05
C ALA A 112 -5.17 1.22 10.12
N THR A 113 -4.21 0.70 9.34
CA THR A 113 -4.37 -0.54 8.62
C THR A 113 -4.35 -1.60 9.70
N GLY A 114 -5.43 -1.62 10.48
CA GLY A 114 -5.80 -2.78 11.23
C GLY A 114 -6.18 -3.79 10.17
N VAL A 115 -5.24 -4.69 9.89
CA VAL A 115 -5.56 -6.11 10.08
C VAL A 115 -6.51 -6.15 11.28
N THR A 116 -7.78 -6.33 10.96
CA THR A 116 -8.86 -5.88 11.82
C THR A 116 -8.75 -6.58 13.17
N ALA A 117 -9.28 -6.01 14.24
CA ALA A 117 -9.35 -6.72 15.52
C ALA A 117 -10.04 -8.10 15.43
N ARG A 118 -10.74 -8.40 14.32
CA ARG A 118 -11.28 -9.73 14.00
C ARG A 118 -10.19 -10.74 13.60
N ASP A 119 -9.14 -10.31 12.93
CA ASP A 119 -8.01 -11.17 12.49
C ASP A 119 -7.16 -11.58 13.70
N ALA A 120 -6.97 -10.68 14.67
CA ALA A 120 -6.28 -11.01 15.92
C ALA A 120 -7.05 -12.03 16.79
N ARG A 121 -8.39 -11.93 16.84
CA ARG A 121 -9.24 -12.85 17.61
C ARG A 121 -9.32 -14.24 16.99
N THR A 122 -9.37 -14.34 15.66
CA THR A 122 -9.40 -15.62 14.94
C THR A 122 -8.07 -16.37 15.05
N LEU A 123 -6.94 -15.67 14.99
CA LEU A 123 -5.61 -16.26 15.21
C LEU A 123 -5.42 -16.74 16.65
N ALA A 124 -5.87 -15.96 17.65
CA ALA A 124 -5.80 -16.36 19.06
C ALA A 124 -6.65 -17.60 19.38
N ALA A 125 -7.86 -17.69 18.82
CA ALA A 125 -8.73 -18.85 18.99
C ALA A 125 -8.13 -20.12 18.35
N GLY A 126 -7.52 -20.01 17.16
CA GLY A 126 -6.85 -21.12 16.48
C GLY A 126 -5.66 -21.67 17.27
N ALA A 127 -4.84 -20.79 17.86
CA ALA A 127 -3.69 -21.19 18.68
C ALA A 127 -4.11 -21.93 19.98
N ALA A 128 -5.17 -21.48 20.65
CA ALA A 128 -5.67 -22.11 21.87
C ALA A 128 -6.20 -23.53 21.61
N ALA A 129 -6.94 -23.73 20.51
CA ALA A 129 -7.48 -25.04 20.14
C ALA A 129 -6.37 -26.07 19.86
N LEU A 130 -5.30 -25.66 19.15
CA LEU A 130 -4.14 -26.53 18.87
C LEU A 130 -3.37 -26.90 20.15
N GLY A 131 -3.22 -25.95 21.08
CA GLY A 131 -2.60 -26.17 22.39
C GLY A 131 -3.35 -27.19 23.24
N LEU A 132 -4.68 -27.12 23.28
CA LEU A 132 -5.50 -28.06 24.05
C LEU A 132 -5.45 -29.48 23.45
N ALA A 133 -5.55 -29.60 22.12
CA ALA A 133 -5.49 -30.88 21.43
C ALA A 133 -4.14 -31.60 21.66
N THR A 134 -3.03 -30.87 21.56
CA THR A 134 -1.70 -31.43 21.81
C THR A 134 -1.50 -31.84 23.28
N ALA A 135 -2.05 -31.08 24.24
CA ALA A 135 -2.02 -31.44 25.66
C ALA A 135 -2.81 -32.73 25.94
N LEU A 136 -4.00 -32.88 25.37
CA LEU A 136 -4.84 -34.08 25.53
C LEU A 136 -4.19 -35.33 24.92
N VAL A 137 -3.61 -35.22 23.72
CA VAL A 137 -2.86 -36.32 23.10
C VAL A 137 -1.66 -36.72 23.95
N ARG A 138 -0.89 -35.75 24.48
CA ARG A 138 0.23 -36.04 25.39
C ARG A 138 -0.24 -36.73 26.67
N LEU A 139 -1.37 -36.31 27.24
CA LEU A 139 -1.92 -36.92 28.45
C LEU A 139 -2.41 -38.35 28.20
N ALA A 140 -3.09 -38.59 27.08
CA ALA A 140 -3.54 -39.91 26.66
C ALA A 140 -2.36 -40.86 26.39
N VAL A 141 -1.31 -40.40 25.71
CA VAL A 141 -0.08 -41.19 25.50
C VAL A 141 0.61 -41.48 26.83
N ARG A 142 0.68 -40.51 27.74
CA ARG A 142 1.31 -40.70 29.06
C ARG A 142 0.51 -41.66 29.94
N SER A 143 -0.82 -41.62 29.91
CA SER A 143 -1.69 -42.53 30.66
C SER A 143 -1.61 -43.96 30.12
N ALA A 144 -1.60 -44.14 28.79
CA ALA A 144 -1.41 -45.43 28.14
C ALA A 144 -0.04 -46.05 28.47
N ARG A 145 1.03 -45.24 28.45
CA ARG A 145 2.38 -45.69 28.85
C ARG A 145 2.46 -46.07 30.34
N ARG A 146 1.80 -45.32 31.23
CA ARG A 146 1.72 -45.69 32.66
C ARG A 146 0.97 -47.00 32.86
N ARG A 147 -0.18 -47.21 32.21
CA ARG A 147 -0.95 -48.46 32.31
C ARG A 147 -0.14 -49.67 31.81
N ARG A 148 0.60 -49.53 30.72
CA ARG A 148 1.48 -50.59 30.20
C ARG A 148 2.67 -50.93 31.13
N ARG A 149 3.14 -49.99 31.95
CA ARG A 149 4.21 -50.25 32.94
C ARG A 149 3.71 -50.94 34.21
N VAL A 150 2.42 -50.88 34.51
CA VAL A 150 1.82 -51.43 35.74
C VAL A 150 1.31 -52.87 35.54
N VAL A 151 1.29 -53.39 34.30
CA VAL A 151 1.01 -54.82 34.07
C VAL A 151 2.18 -55.62 34.64
N PRO A 152 1.97 -56.44 35.69
CA PRO A 152 3.02 -57.28 36.23
C PRO A 152 3.39 -58.36 35.20
N SER A 153 4.69 -58.65 35.09
CA SER A 153 5.18 -59.80 34.31
C SER A 153 4.46 -61.07 34.78
N PRO A 154 3.97 -61.93 33.88
CA PRO A 154 3.40 -63.21 34.30
C PRO A 154 4.46 -63.99 35.06
N VAL A 155 4.13 -64.37 36.29
CA VAL A 155 4.94 -65.32 37.07
C VAL A 155 4.79 -66.68 36.37
N PRO A 156 5.88 -67.37 36.02
CA PRO A 156 5.78 -68.69 35.40
C PRO A 156 5.12 -69.66 36.39
N ASP A 157 4.02 -70.27 35.96
CA ASP A 157 3.24 -71.23 36.76
C ASP A 157 4.00 -72.56 36.86
N THR A 158 4.69 -72.75 37.98
CA THR A 158 5.35 -74.01 38.34
C THR A 158 4.38 -74.97 39.00
N ARG A 159 3.33 -75.41 38.29
CA ARG A 159 2.55 -76.60 38.69
C ARG A 159 2.20 -77.47 37.48
N ARG A 160 3.23 -78.12 36.94
CA ARG A 160 3.08 -79.31 36.10
C ARG A 160 4.05 -80.41 36.53
N SER A 161 3.61 -81.22 37.50
CA SER A 161 4.06 -82.60 37.73
C SER A 161 3.04 -83.21 38.71
N VAL A 162 2.01 -83.92 38.23
CA VAL A 162 2.06 -85.33 37.80
C VAL A 162 2.43 -86.26 38.96
N ARG A 163 1.40 -87.08 39.32
CA ARG A 163 1.38 -88.33 40.10
C ARG A 163 1.38 -88.22 41.61
#